data_AF-A0A7T0BWZ4-F1
#
_entry.id   AF-A0A7T0BWZ4-F1
#
_cell.length_a   1.000
_cell.length_b   1.000
_cell.length_c   1.000
_cell.angle_alpha   90.00
_cell.angle_beta   90.00
_cell.angle_gamma   90.00
#
_symmetry.space_group_name_H-M   'P 1'
#
loop_
_entity.id
_entity.type
_entity.pdbx_description
1 polymer ?
#
loop_
_entity_poly.entity_id
_entity_poly.type
_entity_poly.pdbx_seq_one_letter_code
_entity_poly.pdbx_strand_id
1 'polypeptide(L)'
;MNSTIQNSFFLRFKKPGVFFIALIGTLFFGQWVEAQEDVLGRIISIRGTVEFQSPQGGSAANTAGQVKPVSFGPWQKVQPKQEIHVNDRIRTSRKSRLKILFKDKSLFAMGPKTEITLEKYLFQPDNKLRQSVVNIAHGLSMYIINKESINPDSKFEIKTPTAILAARGTKGFFSATSGRTLLANQAGAMNARNVDPQVVGNVNVGIMMKSIIEAGKPPTTPAPLLPGERILINRIVNGFPASSFSGEAKSGDVVVELGSDSSGTQEDFTEFYEFFDDSDAESCSMN
;
A
#
# COMPACT_ATOMS: atom_id res chain seq x y z
N MET A 1 23.41 -33.97 88.25
CA MET A 1 23.95 -32.61 88.42
C MET A 1 22.90 -31.62 87.92
N ASN A 2 22.46 -30.74 88.82
CA ASN A 2 22.04 -29.33 88.62
C ASN A 2 21.79 -28.85 87.18
N SER A 3 20.79 -28.02 86.85
CA SER A 3 19.75 -27.30 87.60
C SER A 3 19.03 -26.36 86.60
N THR A 4 17.83 -25.89 86.95
CA THR A 4 17.25 -24.55 86.55
C THR A 4 16.79 -24.40 85.06
N ILE A 5 15.67 -23.83 84.62
CA ILE A 5 14.73 -22.75 85.04
C ILE A 5 13.37 -23.03 84.35
N GLN A 6 12.28 -23.22 85.11
CA GLN A 6 11.04 -22.43 85.22
C GLN A 6 10.19 -22.09 83.96
N ASN A 7 8.91 -22.45 84.09
CA ASN A 7 7.68 -21.70 83.76
C ASN A 7 7.44 -21.25 82.32
N SER A 8 6.56 -21.95 81.60
CA SER A 8 5.11 -21.69 81.52
C SER A 8 4.74 -20.41 80.77
N PHE A 9 4.31 -20.53 79.52
CA PHE A 9 3.09 -19.85 79.12
C PHE A 9 2.38 -20.60 77.99
N PHE A 10 1.16 -20.97 78.33
CA PHE A 10 0.14 -21.53 77.46
C PHE A 10 -0.18 -20.54 76.34
N LEU A 11 -0.10 -20.95 75.08
CA LEU A 11 -1.01 -20.44 74.05
C LEU A 11 -1.31 -21.56 73.05
N ARG A 12 -2.47 -22.16 73.28
CA ARG A 12 -3.10 -23.23 72.53
C ARG A 12 -3.81 -22.60 71.32
N PHE A 13 -3.15 -22.50 70.17
CA PHE A 13 -3.85 -22.27 68.89
C PHE A 13 -4.18 -23.60 68.20
N LYS A 14 -5.44 -23.98 68.40
CA LYS A 14 -6.37 -24.70 67.52
C LYS A 14 -5.83 -25.28 66.18
N LYS A 15 -5.60 -26.60 66.21
CA LYS A 15 -5.86 -27.65 65.18
C LYS A 15 -5.07 -27.65 63.84
N PRO A 16 -4.87 -28.86 63.25
CA PRO A 16 -3.63 -29.24 62.59
C PRO A 16 -3.65 -29.02 61.08
N GLY A 17 -2.45 -28.85 60.54
CA GLY A 17 -2.20 -28.61 59.12
C GLY A 17 -2.51 -29.79 58.21
N VAL A 18 -2.73 -29.44 56.95
CA VAL A 18 -2.51 -30.30 55.78
C VAL A 18 -1.90 -29.42 54.69
N PHE A 19 -0.62 -29.71 54.42
CA PHE A 19 0.11 -29.66 53.15
C PHE A 19 0.14 -28.38 52.28
N PHE A 20 1.36 -27.85 52.18
CA PHE A 20 2.01 -27.30 50.98
C PHE A 20 1.22 -27.49 49.67
N ILE A 21 0.77 -26.38 49.08
CA ILE A 21 0.53 -26.30 47.63
C ILE A 21 1.52 -25.29 47.08
N ALA A 22 2.44 -25.81 46.27
CA ALA A 22 3.37 -25.03 45.49
C ALA A 22 2.62 -24.14 44.49
N LEU A 23 2.94 -22.85 44.57
CA LEU A 23 3.02 -21.87 43.48
C LEU A 23 3.07 -22.53 42.07
N ILE A 24 2.07 -22.29 41.21
CA ILE A 24 2.15 -22.20 39.75
C ILE A 24 0.76 -21.77 39.23
N GLY A 25 0.72 -20.71 38.42
CA GLY A 25 -0.41 -20.45 37.53
C GLY A 25 -1.08 -19.07 37.62
N THR A 26 -0.41 -18.03 38.10
CA THR A 26 -0.86 -16.67 37.79
C THR A 26 -0.69 -16.40 36.29
N LEU A 27 -1.82 -16.08 35.65
CA LEU A 27 -1.92 -15.10 34.57
C LEU A 27 -1.25 -15.49 33.24
N PHE A 28 -1.82 -16.48 32.54
CA PHE A 28 -1.88 -16.42 31.08
C PHE A 28 -3.23 -15.82 30.68
N PHE A 29 -3.42 -14.53 31.01
CA PHE A 29 -4.24 -13.71 30.13
C PHE A 29 -3.43 -13.64 28.85
N GLY A 30 -3.81 -14.45 27.85
CA GLY A 30 -3.30 -14.29 26.50
C GLY A 30 -3.37 -12.80 26.19
N GLN A 31 -2.21 -12.20 25.90
CA GLN A 31 -2.18 -10.85 25.37
C GLN A 31 -3.04 -10.89 24.11
N TRP A 32 -4.26 -10.44 24.27
CA TRP A 32 -5.08 -9.94 23.20
C TRP A 32 -4.20 -8.87 22.57
N VAL A 33 -3.61 -9.19 21.43
CA VAL A 33 -3.07 -8.17 20.54
C VAL A 33 -4.30 -7.44 20.06
N GLU A 34 -4.70 -6.44 20.83
CA GLU A 34 -5.68 -5.45 20.46
C GLU A 34 -5.27 -4.98 19.07
N ALA A 35 -6.18 -5.11 18.10
CA ALA A 35 -5.92 -4.66 16.74
C ALA A 35 -5.58 -3.18 16.86
N GLN A 36 -4.30 -2.86 16.81
CA GLN A 36 -3.83 -1.51 17.04
C GLN A 36 -4.43 -0.67 15.91
N GLU A 37 -5.43 0.15 16.25
CA GLU A 37 -6.02 1.16 15.37
C GLU A 37 -4.96 2.24 15.15
N ASP A 38 -3.91 1.87 14.44
CA ASP A 38 -2.88 2.80 14.06
C ASP A 38 -3.36 3.52 12.81
N VAL A 39 -3.41 4.85 12.90
CA VAL A 39 -3.36 5.72 11.73
C VAL A 39 -2.18 5.28 10.86
N LEU A 40 -2.40 4.90 9.61
CA LEU A 40 -1.35 4.40 8.71
C LEU A 40 -0.57 5.53 8.05
N GLY A 41 -1.27 6.64 7.83
CA GLY A 41 -0.78 7.80 7.12
C GLY A 41 -1.83 8.89 7.05
N ARG A 42 -1.48 9.94 6.32
CA ARG A 42 -2.34 11.11 6.13
C ARG A 42 -2.35 11.57 4.69
N ILE A 43 -3.45 12.19 4.31
CA ILE A 43 -3.62 12.79 3.00
C ILE A 43 -2.99 14.18 2.98
N ILE A 44 -2.00 14.37 2.12
CA ILE A 44 -1.21 15.62 2.05
C ILE A 44 -1.59 16.52 0.88
N SER A 45 -2.26 15.98 -0.15
CA SER A 45 -2.68 16.76 -1.31
C SER A 45 -3.87 16.10 -1.99
N ILE A 46 -4.89 16.89 -2.31
CA ILE A 46 -6.09 16.48 -3.03
C ILE A 46 -6.26 17.45 -4.21
N ARG A 47 -6.50 16.92 -5.40
CA ARG A 47 -6.93 17.69 -6.56
C ARG A 47 -8.14 16.98 -7.16
N GLY A 48 -9.22 17.71 -7.42
CA GLY A 48 -10.47 17.13 -7.94
C GLY A 48 -11.30 16.42 -6.87
N THR A 49 -12.09 15.43 -7.30
CA THR A 49 -12.96 14.62 -6.44
C THR A 49 -12.28 13.32 -6.06
N VAL A 50 -12.09 13.11 -4.76
CA VAL A 50 -11.54 11.88 -4.18
C VAL A 50 -12.52 11.41 -3.13
N GLU A 51 -12.80 10.12 -3.13
CA GLU A 51 -13.74 9.50 -2.20
C GLU A 51 -13.03 8.42 -1.41
N PHE A 52 -13.44 8.24 -0.16
CA PHE A 52 -12.99 7.17 0.71
C PHE A 52 -14.18 6.42 1.30
N GLN A 53 -13.91 5.20 1.74
CA GLN A 53 -14.86 4.33 2.39
C GLN A 53 -14.13 3.50 3.42
N SER A 54 -14.59 3.54 4.66
CA SER A 54 -14.04 2.74 5.76
C SER A 54 -14.95 1.53 6.03
N PRO A 55 -14.39 0.40 6.49
CA PRO A 55 -15.19 -0.74 6.93
C PRO A 55 -16.09 -0.35 8.12
N GLN A 56 -17.32 -0.86 8.13
CA GLN A 56 -18.27 -0.72 9.23
C GLN A 56 -18.26 -2.00 10.08
N GLY A 57 -18.06 -1.82 11.39
CA GLY A 57 -17.79 -2.90 12.34
C GLY A 57 -16.29 -3.07 12.50
N GLY A 58 -15.79 -2.81 13.71
CA GLY A 58 -14.36 -2.70 14.03
C GLY A 58 -13.52 -3.83 13.45
N SER A 59 -12.25 -3.53 13.15
CA SER A 59 -11.23 -4.43 12.60
C SER A 59 -11.50 -5.87 12.99
N ALA A 60 -12.15 -6.61 12.09
CA ALA A 60 -12.33 -8.03 12.28
C ALA A 60 -10.92 -8.60 12.19
N ALA A 61 -10.28 -8.80 13.34
CA ALA A 61 -9.23 -9.78 13.47
C ALA A 61 -9.84 -11.07 12.91
N ASN A 62 -9.46 -11.41 11.68
CA ASN A 62 -9.88 -12.62 11.01
C ASN A 62 -9.41 -13.79 11.87
N THR A 63 -10.23 -14.19 12.85
CA THR A 63 -10.04 -15.41 13.59
C THR A 63 -10.16 -16.52 12.56
N ALA A 64 -9.09 -17.31 12.40
CA ALA A 64 -9.05 -18.39 11.42
C ALA A 64 -10.33 -19.23 11.52
N GLY A 65 -11.13 -19.23 10.43
CA GLY A 65 -12.36 -20.02 10.33
C GLY A 65 -13.69 -19.26 10.34
N GLN A 66 -13.74 -17.94 10.59
CA GLN A 66 -14.97 -17.15 10.44
C GLN A 66 -14.79 -16.03 9.40
N VAL A 67 -15.37 -16.21 8.20
CA VAL A 67 -15.52 -15.13 7.22
C VAL A 67 -16.78 -14.36 7.58
N LYS A 68 -16.65 -13.30 8.39
CA LYS A 68 -17.72 -12.31 8.51
C LYS A 68 -17.62 -11.37 7.31
N PRO A 69 -18.72 -11.10 6.58
CA PRO A 69 -18.70 -10.12 5.51
C PRO A 69 -18.33 -8.75 6.11
N VAL A 70 -17.24 -8.15 5.61
CA VAL A 70 -16.88 -6.78 5.95
C VAL A 70 -17.91 -5.89 5.27
N SER A 71 -18.78 -5.27 6.06
CA SER A 71 -19.69 -4.24 5.57
C SER A 71 -18.89 -2.95 5.37
N PHE A 72 -19.23 -2.17 4.35
CA PHE A 72 -18.62 -0.86 4.13
C PHE A 72 -19.71 0.21 4.15
N GLY A 73 -19.36 1.40 4.67
CA GLY A 73 -20.27 2.55 4.66
C GLY A 73 -20.45 3.15 3.27
N PRO A 74 -21.27 4.19 3.10
CA PRO A 74 -21.30 4.91 1.82
C PRO A 74 -19.95 5.55 1.51
N TRP A 75 -19.64 5.75 0.23
CA TRP A 75 -18.50 6.55 -0.20
C TRP A 75 -18.66 8.00 0.29
N GLN A 76 -17.59 8.57 0.84
CA GLN A 76 -17.56 9.93 1.37
C GLN A 76 -16.43 10.71 0.71
N LYS A 77 -16.61 12.02 0.56
CA LYS A 77 -15.53 12.89 0.04
C LYS A 77 -14.37 12.94 1.02
N VAL A 78 -13.16 12.76 0.50
CA VAL A 78 -11.92 12.90 1.28
C VAL A 78 -11.73 14.34 1.72
N GLN A 79 -11.35 14.51 2.99
CA GLN A 79 -10.97 15.81 3.54
C GLN A 79 -9.45 16.01 3.57
N PRO A 80 -8.94 17.25 3.47
CA PRO A 80 -7.53 17.53 3.67
C PRO A 80 -7.04 17.04 5.03
N LYS A 81 -5.82 16.47 5.08
CA LYS A 81 -5.19 15.90 6.28
C LYS A 81 -5.94 14.72 6.91
N GLN A 82 -6.95 14.18 6.22
CA GLN A 82 -7.66 13.00 6.69
C GLN A 82 -6.68 11.84 6.93
N GLU A 83 -6.87 11.22 8.09
CA GLU A 83 -6.15 10.03 8.52
C GLU A 83 -6.68 8.81 7.78
N ILE A 84 -5.79 7.87 7.51
CA ILE A 84 -6.12 6.65 6.79
C ILE A 84 -5.84 5.46 7.70
N HIS A 85 -6.76 4.51 7.73
CA HIS A 85 -6.74 3.34 8.58
C HIS A 85 -6.64 2.05 7.74
N VAL A 86 -6.44 0.93 8.44
CA VAL A 86 -6.43 -0.40 7.81
C VAL A 86 -7.81 -0.68 7.21
N ASN A 87 -7.82 -1.30 6.03
CA ASN A 87 -8.98 -1.64 5.20
C ASN A 87 -9.74 -0.44 4.61
N ASP A 88 -9.24 0.80 4.78
CA ASP A 88 -9.81 1.93 4.05
C ASP A 88 -9.65 1.74 2.55
N ARG A 89 -10.72 2.06 1.82
CA ARG A 89 -10.75 2.16 0.36
C ARG A 89 -10.72 3.61 -0.04
N ILE A 90 -9.94 3.93 -1.07
CA ILE A 90 -9.81 5.28 -1.58
C ILE A 90 -9.85 5.22 -3.10
N ARG A 91 -10.65 6.10 -3.71
CA ARG A 91 -10.76 6.20 -5.17
C ARG A 91 -10.66 7.63 -5.69
N THR A 92 -10.04 7.79 -6.85
CA THR A 92 -9.91 9.06 -7.56
C THR A 92 -10.76 9.07 -8.83
N SER A 93 -11.45 10.17 -9.10
CA SER A 93 -12.18 10.35 -10.36
C SER A 93 -11.26 10.73 -11.54
N ARG A 94 -11.82 10.87 -12.76
CA ARG A 94 -11.08 11.08 -14.03
C ARG A 94 -10.15 12.32 -14.07
N LYS A 95 -10.45 13.38 -13.32
CA LYS A 95 -9.60 14.59 -13.25
C LYS A 95 -9.01 14.79 -11.85
N SER A 96 -8.94 13.71 -11.08
CA SER A 96 -8.56 13.75 -9.68
C SER A 96 -7.21 13.13 -9.41
N ARG A 97 -6.55 13.61 -8.35
CA ARG A 97 -5.26 13.11 -7.87
C ARG A 97 -5.25 13.19 -6.34
N LEU A 98 -4.54 12.27 -5.73
CA LEU A 98 -4.35 12.21 -4.29
C LEU A 98 -2.90 11.91 -3.97
N LYS A 99 -2.36 12.50 -2.90
CA LYS A 99 -1.08 12.07 -2.32
C LYS A 99 -1.28 11.68 -0.86
N ILE A 100 -0.80 10.48 -0.55
CA ILE A 100 -0.79 9.89 0.77
C ILE A 100 0.66 9.86 1.27
N LEU A 101 0.88 10.32 2.49
CA LEU A 101 2.14 10.17 3.21
C LEU A 101 1.93 9.17 4.36
N PHE A 102 2.62 8.05 4.29
CA PHE A 102 2.60 7.01 5.32
C PHE A 102 3.50 7.37 6.52
N LYS A 103 3.27 6.71 7.66
CA LYS A 103 4.08 6.88 8.88
C LYS A 103 5.57 6.56 8.67
N ASP A 104 5.91 5.64 7.76
CA ASP A 104 7.29 5.28 7.42
C ASP A 104 7.96 6.29 6.45
N LYS A 105 7.29 7.42 6.21
CA LYS A 105 7.67 8.47 5.25
C LYS A 105 7.66 8.01 3.78
N SER A 106 7.03 6.87 3.48
CA SER A 106 6.74 6.50 2.09
C SER A 106 5.62 7.40 1.54
N LEU A 107 5.74 7.75 0.27
CA LEU A 107 4.76 8.56 -0.46
C LEU A 107 4.07 7.69 -1.51
N PHE A 108 2.75 7.78 -1.56
CA PHE A 108 1.95 7.15 -2.60
C PHE A 108 1.06 8.20 -3.26
N ALA A 109 1.26 8.41 -4.56
CA ALA A 109 0.48 9.35 -5.34
C ALA A 109 -0.44 8.61 -6.31
N MET A 110 -1.74 8.77 -6.11
CA MET A 110 -2.77 8.23 -6.98
C MET A 110 -3.04 9.20 -8.12
N GLY A 111 -2.94 8.69 -9.35
CA GLY A 111 -3.38 9.37 -10.56
C GLY A 111 -4.91 9.32 -10.73
N PRO A 112 -5.40 9.69 -11.93
CA PRO A 112 -6.81 9.55 -12.31
C PRO A 112 -7.30 8.11 -12.33
N LYS A 113 -8.60 7.90 -12.07
CA LYS A 113 -9.27 6.58 -12.15
C LYS A 113 -8.50 5.49 -11.39
N THR A 114 -8.07 5.79 -10.17
CA THR A 114 -7.29 4.86 -9.34
C THR A 114 -8.11 4.49 -8.12
N GLU A 115 -8.19 3.20 -7.81
CA GLU A 115 -8.80 2.69 -6.59
C GLU A 115 -7.82 1.78 -5.84
N ILE A 116 -7.65 2.06 -4.54
CA ILE A 116 -6.77 1.32 -3.65
C ILE A 116 -7.49 0.88 -2.38
N THR A 117 -7.00 -0.18 -1.76
CA THR A 117 -7.35 -0.63 -0.41
C THR A 117 -6.08 -0.86 0.39
N LEU A 118 -6.00 -0.34 1.61
CA LEU A 118 -4.86 -0.59 2.49
C LEU A 118 -5.11 -1.83 3.35
N GLU A 119 -4.71 -3.00 2.85
CA GLU A 119 -5.02 -4.30 3.48
C GLU A 119 -4.26 -4.51 4.80
N LYS A 120 -2.98 -4.14 4.84
CA LYS A 120 -2.15 -4.31 6.03
C LYS A 120 -1.11 -3.20 6.11
N TYR A 121 -0.87 -2.71 7.31
CA TYR A 121 0.25 -1.83 7.56
C TYR A 121 0.67 -1.91 9.02
N LEU A 122 1.94 -2.25 9.23
CA LEU A 122 2.62 -2.30 10.51
C LEU A 122 3.94 -1.57 10.34
N PHE A 123 4.20 -0.58 11.17
CA PHE A 123 5.47 0.13 11.19
C PHE A 123 5.96 0.29 12.61
N GLN A 124 7.08 -0.35 12.92
CA GLN A 124 7.75 -0.24 14.22
C GLN A 124 9.11 0.44 13.99
N PRO A 125 9.24 1.74 14.29
CA PRO A 125 10.46 2.49 14.03
C PRO A 125 11.65 1.95 14.83
N ASP A 126 11.43 1.54 16.09
CA ASP A 126 12.48 1.02 16.98
C ASP A 126 13.13 -0.25 16.44
N ASN A 127 12.29 -1.17 15.93
CA ASN A 127 12.74 -2.43 15.33
C ASN A 127 13.10 -2.30 13.84
N LYS A 128 12.98 -1.09 13.28
CA LYS A 128 13.09 -0.79 11.84
C LYS A 128 12.29 -1.78 10.97
N LEU A 129 11.14 -2.22 11.50
CA LEU A 129 10.26 -3.21 10.88
C LEU A 129 9.13 -2.49 10.16
N ARG A 130 8.89 -2.89 8.91
CA ARG A 130 7.72 -2.45 8.15
C ARG A 130 7.08 -3.63 7.47
N GLN A 131 5.78 -3.82 7.64
CA GLN A 131 4.99 -4.75 6.86
C GLN A 131 3.79 -4.00 6.29
N SER A 132 3.77 -3.79 4.98
CA SER A 132 2.71 -3.05 4.31
C SER A 132 2.21 -3.84 3.11
N VAL A 133 0.90 -3.89 2.94
CA VAL A 133 0.22 -4.46 1.77
C VAL A 133 -0.79 -3.44 1.29
N VAL A 134 -0.53 -2.90 0.10
CA VAL A 134 -1.45 -2.00 -0.61
C VAL A 134 -2.05 -2.78 -1.76
N ASN A 135 -3.37 -2.93 -1.77
CA ASN A 135 -4.10 -3.56 -2.86
C ASN A 135 -4.60 -2.48 -3.82
N ILE A 136 -4.40 -2.69 -5.11
CA ILE A 136 -4.78 -1.76 -6.18
C ILE A 136 -5.76 -2.48 -7.07
N ALA A 137 -6.98 -1.97 -7.18
CA ALA A 137 -7.97 -2.54 -8.09
C ALA A 137 -7.64 -2.18 -9.54
N HIS A 138 -7.35 -0.90 -9.79
CA HIS A 138 -6.98 -0.37 -11.11
C HIS A 138 -6.39 1.03 -10.97
N GLY A 139 -5.81 1.51 -12.07
CA GLY A 139 -5.35 2.89 -12.24
C GLY A 139 -3.83 3.03 -12.22
N LEU A 140 -3.38 4.29 -12.33
CA LEU A 140 -1.98 4.66 -12.41
C LEU A 140 -1.54 5.34 -11.11
N SER A 141 -0.41 4.92 -10.55
CA SER A 141 0.13 5.51 -9.32
C SER A 141 1.64 5.64 -9.36
N MET A 142 2.15 6.60 -8.59
CA MET A 142 3.56 6.74 -8.27
C MET A 142 3.81 6.28 -6.84
N TYR A 143 4.90 5.56 -6.63
CA TYR A 143 5.38 5.17 -5.31
C TYR A 143 6.76 5.77 -5.04
N ILE A 144 6.98 6.15 -3.80
CA ILE A 144 8.30 6.43 -3.22
C ILE A 144 8.34 5.69 -1.90
N ILE A 145 9.04 4.56 -1.86
CA ILE A 145 9.14 3.72 -0.67
C ILE A 145 10.43 4.07 0.06
N ASN A 146 10.33 4.39 1.34
CA ASN A 146 11.49 4.72 2.16
C ASN A 146 12.36 3.47 2.40
N LYS A 147 13.68 3.65 2.46
CA LYS A 147 14.68 2.60 2.71
C LYS A 147 14.98 2.38 4.20
N GLU A 148 14.37 3.17 5.10
CA GLU A 148 14.61 3.10 6.56
C GLU A 148 14.36 1.70 7.16
N SER A 149 13.45 0.91 6.60
CA SER A 149 13.17 -0.46 7.06
C SER A 149 14.26 -1.43 6.59
N ILE A 150 15.23 -1.66 7.46
CA ILE A 150 16.36 -2.57 7.19
C ILE A 150 16.17 -3.97 7.79
N ASN A 151 15.14 -4.18 8.61
CA ASN A 151 14.83 -5.48 9.21
C ASN A 151 14.53 -6.53 8.11
N PRO A 152 15.09 -7.75 8.16
CA PRO A 152 14.84 -8.82 7.19
C PRO A 152 13.37 -9.19 7.00
N ASP A 153 12.57 -9.06 8.04
CA ASP A 153 11.12 -9.34 8.02
C ASP A 153 10.31 -8.19 7.41
N SER A 154 10.98 -7.12 6.97
CA SER A 154 10.32 -5.98 6.35
C SER A 154 9.87 -6.28 4.94
N LYS A 155 8.60 -5.98 4.67
CA LYS A 155 7.95 -6.16 3.37
C LYS A 155 7.09 -4.94 3.05
N PHE A 156 7.21 -4.45 1.82
CA PHE A 156 6.25 -3.50 1.27
C PHE A 156 5.77 -4.10 -0.05
N GLU A 157 4.51 -4.54 -0.06
CA GLU A 157 3.90 -5.19 -1.21
C GLU A 157 2.79 -4.32 -1.79
N ILE A 158 2.81 -4.20 -3.11
CA ILE A 158 1.71 -3.66 -3.90
C ILE A 158 1.12 -4.84 -4.65
N LYS A 159 -0.14 -5.16 -4.36
CA LYS A 159 -0.90 -6.21 -5.05
C LYS A 159 -1.80 -5.55 -6.09
N THR A 160 -1.79 -6.09 -7.29
CA THR A 160 -2.70 -5.70 -8.38
C THR A 160 -3.47 -6.95 -8.83
N PRO A 161 -4.43 -6.83 -9.77
CA PRO A 161 -5.16 -7.99 -10.26
C PRO A 161 -4.29 -9.06 -10.94
N THR A 162 -3.09 -8.68 -11.42
CA THR A 162 -2.20 -9.60 -12.14
C THR A 162 -0.84 -9.80 -11.48
N ALA A 163 -0.43 -8.95 -10.54
CA ALA A 163 0.94 -8.95 -10.03
C ALA A 163 1.05 -8.69 -8.54
N ILE A 164 2.14 -9.18 -7.96
CA ILE A 164 2.61 -8.82 -6.63
C ILE A 164 3.97 -8.14 -6.80
N LEU A 165 4.05 -6.87 -6.42
CA LEU A 165 5.24 -6.04 -6.51
C LEU A 165 5.82 -5.83 -5.12
N ALA A 166 7.05 -6.30 -4.89
CA ALA A 166 7.74 -6.20 -3.61
C ALA A 166 8.87 -5.16 -3.68
N ALA A 167 8.76 -4.16 -2.81
CA ALA A 167 9.59 -2.97 -2.81
C ALA A 167 10.50 -2.89 -1.59
N ARG A 168 11.76 -2.48 -1.79
CA ARG A 168 12.65 -2.08 -0.70
C ARG A 168 13.46 -0.83 -1.08
N GLY A 169 12.95 0.34 -0.72
CA GLY A 169 13.65 1.60 -0.99
C GLY A 169 13.65 1.96 -2.47
N THR A 170 12.46 2.05 -3.08
CA THR A 170 12.29 2.22 -4.52
C THR A 170 11.46 3.44 -4.85
N LYS A 171 11.66 3.99 -6.05
CA LYS A 171 10.81 5.05 -6.60
C LYS A 171 10.44 4.69 -8.02
N GLY A 172 9.18 4.89 -8.37
CA GLY A 172 8.72 4.64 -9.72
C GLY A 172 7.22 4.77 -9.83
N PHE A 173 6.69 4.13 -10.86
CA PHE A 173 5.29 4.14 -11.21
C PHE A 173 4.83 2.72 -11.47
N PHE A 174 3.54 2.51 -11.34
CA PHE A 174 2.90 1.34 -11.92
C PHE A 174 1.50 1.71 -12.38
N SER A 175 1.01 0.93 -13.34
CA SER A 175 -0.39 0.92 -13.75
C SER A 175 -0.95 -0.46 -13.56
N ALA A 176 -2.18 -0.54 -13.08
CA ALA A 176 -2.91 -1.77 -12.92
C ALA A 176 -4.22 -1.69 -13.70
N THR A 177 -4.52 -2.75 -14.44
CA THR A 177 -5.84 -3.06 -14.99
C THR A 177 -6.23 -4.47 -14.56
N SER A 178 -7.42 -4.94 -14.93
CA SER A 178 -7.84 -6.31 -14.70
C SER A 178 -6.96 -7.34 -15.43
N GLY A 179 -6.43 -6.99 -16.60
CA GLY A 179 -5.68 -7.90 -17.47
C GLY A 179 -4.16 -7.77 -17.41
N ARG A 180 -3.63 -6.65 -16.89
CA ARG A 180 -2.17 -6.42 -16.87
C ARG A 180 -1.73 -5.42 -15.81
N THR A 181 -0.45 -5.50 -15.47
CA THR A 181 0.27 -4.53 -14.63
C THR A 181 1.55 -4.12 -15.32
N LEU A 182 1.76 -2.81 -15.53
CA LEU A 182 3.07 -2.26 -15.89
C LEU A 182 3.75 -1.74 -14.65
N LEU A 183 4.97 -2.18 -14.44
CA LEU A 183 5.88 -1.65 -13.44
C LEU A 183 6.96 -0.86 -14.16
N ALA A 184 7.12 0.42 -13.82
CA ALA A 184 8.17 1.29 -14.35
C ALA A 184 8.98 1.89 -13.20
N ASN A 185 10.19 1.39 -13.01
CA ASN A 185 11.01 1.74 -11.85
C ASN A 185 12.06 2.80 -12.20
N GLN A 186 12.14 3.86 -11.40
CA GLN A 186 13.06 4.99 -11.62
C GLN A 186 14.29 4.93 -10.71
N ALA A 187 14.18 4.36 -9.52
CA ALA A 187 15.30 4.21 -8.59
C ALA A 187 15.10 3.00 -7.67
N GLY A 188 16.22 2.42 -7.23
CA GLY A 188 16.24 1.16 -6.49
C GLY A 188 15.94 -0.03 -7.40
N ALA A 189 15.45 -1.12 -6.80
CA ALA A 189 15.08 -2.34 -7.51
C ALA A 189 13.79 -2.91 -6.92
N MET A 190 12.84 -3.29 -7.77
CA MET A 190 11.55 -3.84 -7.35
C MET A 190 11.39 -5.25 -7.91
N ASN A 191 11.08 -6.21 -7.05
CA ASN A 191 10.75 -7.56 -7.49
C ASN A 191 9.28 -7.60 -7.89
N ALA A 192 8.97 -8.23 -9.01
CA ALA A 192 7.61 -8.46 -9.47
C ALA A 192 7.42 -9.93 -9.85
N ARG A 193 6.23 -10.44 -9.57
CA ARG A 193 5.77 -11.78 -9.96
C ARG A 193 4.29 -11.74 -10.28
N ASN A 194 3.79 -12.77 -10.95
CA ASN A 194 2.35 -12.93 -11.15
C ASN A 194 1.67 -13.20 -9.79
N VAL A 195 0.41 -12.75 -9.66
CA VAL A 195 -0.41 -13.05 -8.48
C VAL A 195 -0.79 -14.53 -8.43
N ASP A 196 -0.96 -15.18 -9.58
CA ASP A 196 -1.22 -16.61 -9.69
C ASP A 196 0.04 -17.39 -9.31
N PRO A 197 0.01 -18.19 -8.22
CA PRO A 197 1.16 -18.98 -7.79
C PRO A 197 1.54 -20.10 -8.78
N GLN A 198 0.65 -20.48 -9.71
CA GLN A 198 0.94 -21.47 -10.74
C GLN A 198 1.84 -20.91 -11.85
N VAL A 199 1.86 -19.59 -12.02
CA VAL A 199 2.71 -18.91 -12.99
C VAL A 199 4.11 -18.75 -12.41
N VAL A 200 5.01 -19.63 -12.82
CA VAL A 200 6.41 -19.61 -12.38
C VAL A 200 7.15 -18.45 -13.05
N GLY A 201 7.78 -17.60 -12.24
CA GLY A 201 8.65 -16.53 -12.70
C GLY A 201 8.65 -15.34 -11.76
N ASN A 202 9.84 -14.79 -11.54
CA ASN A 202 10.01 -13.50 -10.89
C ASN A 202 10.93 -12.64 -11.75
N VAL A 203 10.73 -11.33 -11.67
CA VAL A 203 11.58 -10.36 -12.34
C VAL A 203 12.04 -9.31 -11.35
N ASN A 204 13.29 -8.91 -11.45
CA ASN A 204 13.80 -7.77 -10.72
C ASN A 204 13.91 -6.57 -11.68
N VAL A 205 13.04 -5.58 -11.49
CA VAL A 205 13.01 -4.37 -12.31
C VAL A 205 13.94 -3.34 -11.68
N GLY A 206 15.08 -3.12 -12.35
CA GLY A 206 16.14 -2.21 -11.93
C GLY A 206 15.83 -0.73 -12.18
N ILE A 207 16.87 0.09 -12.10
CA ILE A 207 16.81 1.54 -12.29
C ILE A 207 16.51 1.86 -13.76
N MET A 208 15.53 2.74 -14.01
CA MET A 208 15.14 3.17 -15.35
C MET A 208 14.76 1.99 -16.27
N MET A 209 14.11 0.99 -15.68
CA MET A 209 13.59 -0.18 -16.39
C MET A 209 12.09 -0.32 -16.16
N LYS A 210 11.41 -1.00 -17.08
CA LYS A 210 10.00 -1.37 -17.01
C LYS A 210 9.79 -2.85 -17.29
N SER A 211 8.71 -3.42 -16.77
CA SER A 211 8.28 -4.79 -17.04
C SER A 211 6.75 -4.85 -16.99
N ILE A 212 6.18 -5.77 -17.76
CA ILE A 212 4.73 -5.99 -17.87
C ILE A 212 4.43 -7.38 -17.31
N ILE A 213 3.36 -7.46 -16.51
CA ILE A 213 2.85 -8.69 -15.93
C ILE A 213 1.39 -8.82 -16.34
N GLU A 214 1.12 -9.64 -17.34
CA GLU A 214 -0.24 -9.95 -17.80
C GLU A 214 -0.87 -11.08 -16.97
N ALA A 215 -2.20 -11.14 -16.94
CA ALA A 215 -2.92 -12.21 -16.25
C ALA A 215 -2.48 -13.59 -16.77
N GLY A 216 -2.12 -14.50 -15.86
CA GLY A 216 -1.72 -15.86 -16.21
C GLY A 216 -0.37 -16.01 -16.94
N LYS A 217 0.37 -14.93 -17.19
CA LYS A 217 1.66 -14.98 -17.89
C LYS A 217 2.84 -14.60 -16.98
N PRO A 218 4.04 -15.19 -17.20
CA PRO A 218 5.24 -14.77 -16.50
C PRO A 218 5.56 -13.29 -16.77
N PRO A 219 6.19 -12.58 -15.81
CA PRO A 219 6.66 -11.21 -16.05
C PRO A 219 7.59 -11.12 -17.26
N THR A 220 7.45 -10.06 -18.05
CA THR A 220 8.37 -9.82 -19.18
C THR A 220 9.77 -9.47 -18.69
N THR A 221 10.78 -9.79 -19.50
CA THR A 221 12.16 -9.34 -19.25
C THR A 221 12.19 -7.82 -19.16
N PRO A 222 12.91 -7.22 -18.19
CA PRO A 222 12.94 -5.77 -18.05
C PRO A 222 13.46 -5.09 -19.32
N ALA A 223 12.70 -4.12 -19.81
CA ALA A 223 13.08 -3.24 -20.90
C ALA A 223 13.43 -1.84 -20.37
N PRO A 224 14.23 -1.02 -21.08
CA PRO A 224 14.49 0.36 -20.68
C PRO A 224 13.20 1.18 -20.57
N LEU A 225 13.09 2.01 -19.52
CA LEU A 225 12.07 3.03 -19.39
C LEU A 225 12.51 4.28 -20.16
N LEU A 226 11.84 4.57 -21.27
CA LEU A 226 12.25 5.66 -22.14
C LEU A 226 11.94 7.03 -21.51
N PRO A 227 12.73 8.08 -21.83
CA PRO A 227 12.48 9.42 -21.31
C PRO A 227 11.08 9.97 -21.60
N GLY A 228 10.56 9.76 -22.83
CA GLY A 228 9.23 10.20 -23.23
C GLY A 228 8.13 9.55 -22.40
N GLU A 229 8.17 8.23 -22.27
CA GLU A 229 7.28 7.43 -21.42
C GLU A 229 7.27 7.95 -19.97
N ARG A 230 8.45 8.13 -19.40
CA ARG A 230 8.62 8.64 -18.04
C ARG A 230 7.98 10.02 -17.85
N ILE A 231 8.15 10.92 -18.83
CA ILE A 231 7.57 12.27 -18.80
C ILE A 231 6.04 12.20 -18.83
N LEU A 232 5.49 11.36 -19.71
CA LEU A 232 4.05 11.15 -19.84
C LEU A 232 3.43 10.59 -18.56
N ILE A 233 3.97 9.50 -18.01
CA ILE A 233 3.47 8.92 -16.74
C ILE A 233 3.47 9.97 -15.63
N ASN A 234 4.61 10.67 -15.48
CA ASN A 234 4.75 11.67 -14.43
C ASN A 234 3.71 12.78 -14.56
N ARG A 235 3.40 13.21 -15.79
CA ARG A 235 2.37 14.22 -16.07
C ARG A 235 0.98 13.71 -15.70
N ILE A 236 0.66 12.46 -16.00
CA ILE A 236 -0.66 11.88 -15.66
C ILE A 236 -0.82 11.86 -14.14
N VAL A 237 0.16 11.31 -13.41
CA VAL A 237 0.09 11.14 -11.95
C VAL A 237 0.18 12.46 -11.20
N ASN A 238 1.16 13.31 -11.50
CA ASN A 238 1.42 14.53 -10.73
C ASN A 238 0.73 15.79 -11.28
N GLY A 239 0.24 15.75 -12.53
CA GLY A 239 -0.30 16.91 -13.23
C GLY A 239 0.79 17.83 -13.80
N PHE A 240 0.38 18.92 -14.46
CA PHE A 240 1.31 19.94 -14.96
C PHE A 240 1.98 20.69 -13.79
N PRO A 241 3.30 20.92 -13.82
CA PRO A 241 3.92 21.88 -12.92
C PRO A 241 3.39 23.29 -13.23
N ALA A 242 3.13 24.09 -12.19
CA ALA A 242 2.54 25.43 -12.32
C ALA A 242 3.39 26.38 -13.19
N SER A 243 4.70 26.14 -13.29
CA SER A 243 5.64 26.92 -14.11
C SER A 243 5.55 26.64 -15.62
N SER A 244 4.74 25.67 -16.06
CA SER A 244 4.52 25.40 -17.49
C SER A 244 3.43 26.27 -18.11
N PHE A 245 2.83 27.18 -17.34
CA PHE A 245 1.88 28.18 -17.83
C PHE A 245 2.54 29.57 -17.83
N SER A 246 3.33 29.87 -18.87
CA SER A 246 3.64 31.26 -19.24
C SER A 246 2.85 31.60 -20.50
N GLY A 247 1.59 32.00 -20.33
CA GLY A 247 0.73 32.38 -21.44
C GLY A 247 -0.66 32.75 -20.94
N GLU A 248 -0.97 34.03 -21.06
CA GLU A 248 -2.27 34.62 -20.74
C GLU A 248 -3.37 33.93 -21.55
N ALA A 249 -4.34 33.32 -20.87
CA ALA A 249 -5.37 32.50 -21.49
C ALA A 249 -6.28 33.36 -22.39
N LYS A 250 -6.25 33.12 -23.70
CA LYS A 250 -7.40 33.38 -24.58
C LYS A 250 -7.98 32.06 -25.06
N SER A 251 -9.31 32.01 -25.01
CA SER A 251 -10.17 30.87 -25.30
C SER A 251 -10.08 30.45 -26.77
N GLY A 252 -9.99 29.14 -27.00
CA GLY A 252 -10.06 28.51 -28.32
C GLY A 252 -8.70 27.97 -28.76
N ASP A 253 -8.62 26.64 -28.89
CA ASP A 253 -7.52 25.87 -29.47
C ASP A 253 -6.21 25.83 -28.67
N VAL A 254 -6.17 24.92 -27.69
CA VAL A 254 -4.89 24.40 -27.18
C VAL A 254 -4.45 23.27 -28.12
N VAL A 255 -3.73 23.63 -29.17
CA VAL A 255 -2.88 22.67 -29.89
C VAL A 255 -1.69 22.38 -29.00
N VAL A 256 -1.60 21.13 -28.53
CA VAL A 256 -0.45 20.65 -27.77
C VAL A 256 0.69 20.40 -28.74
N GLU A 257 1.62 21.34 -28.85
CA GLU A 257 2.90 21.05 -29.49
C GLU A 257 3.71 20.11 -28.59
N LEU A 258 3.91 18.89 -29.07
CA LEU A 258 4.86 17.94 -28.49
C LEU A 258 6.25 18.50 -28.75
N GLY A 259 6.85 19.12 -27.74
CA GLY A 259 8.25 19.52 -27.76
C GLY A 259 9.12 18.31 -28.13
N SER A 260 9.81 18.42 -29.27
CA SER A 260 10.55 17.38 -29.99
C SER A 260 11.88 17.00 -29.32
N ASP A 261 11.91 16.86 -28.00
CA ASP A 261 13.09 16.43 -27.24
C ASP A 261 12.88 15.05 -26.59
N SER A 262 12.31 14.12 -27.35
CA SER A 262 12.28 12.70 -26.98
C SER A 262 12.45 11.83 -28.20
N SER A 263 13.61 11.17 -28.28
CA SER A 263 14.02 10.22 -29.32
C SER A 263 13.22 8.91 -29.34
N GLY A 264 11.90 8.97 -29.15
CA GLY A 264 10.97 7.85 -29.31
C GLY A 264 10.15 8.03 -30.57
N THR A 265 9.84 6.95 -31.27
CA THR A 265 8.99 7.00 -32.48
C THR A 265 7.54 7.28 -32.10
N GLN A 266 6.78 7.88 -33.02
CA GLN A 266 5.37 8.24 -32.79
C GLN A 266 4.47 7.03 -32.44
N GLU A 267 4.88 5.82 -32.84
CA GLU A 267 4.20 4.55 -32.53
C GLU A 267 4.39 4.11 -31.06
N ASP A 268 5.60 4.26 -30.50
CA ASP A 268 5.89 3.96 -29.09
C ASP A 268 4.99 4.77 -28.13
N PHE A 269 4.62 5.99 -28.54
CA PHE A 269 3.77 6.88 -27.76
C PHE A 269 2.28 6.51 -27.82
N THR A 270 1.80 5.97 -28.95
CA THR A 270 0.41 5.53 -29.11
C THR A 270 0.16 4.24 -28.34
N GLU A 271 1.03 3.24 -28.45
CA GLU A 271 0.93 1.99 -27.68
C GLU A 271 1.00 2.27 -26.17
N PHE A 272 1.85 3.22 -25.78
CA PHE A 272 1.95 3.66 -24.39
C PHE A 272 0.73 4.46 -23.90
N TYR A 273 0.01 5.15 -24.78
CA TYR A 273 -1.23 5.85 -24.41
C TYR A 273 -2.40 4.88 -24.30
N GLU A 274 -2.54 3.97 -25.27
CA GLU A 274 -3.48 2.83 -25.23
C GLU A 274 -3.23 1.94 -24.01
N PHE A 275 -1.97 1.83 -23.58
CA PHE A 275 -1.60 1.14 -22.34
C PHE A 275 -2.30 1.73 -21.09
N PHE A 276 -2.58 3.04 -21.03
CA PHE A 276 -3.26 3.68 -19.88
C PHE A 276 -4.76 3.92 -20.09
N ASP A 277 -5.29 3.72 -21.29
CA ASP A 277 -6.68 4.06 -21.67
C ASP A 277 -7.57 2.85 -22.00
N ASP A 278 -7.21 1.67 -21.47
CA ASP A 278 -7.95 0.39 -21.60
C ASP A 278 -9.43 0.46 -21.12
N SER A 279 -9.89 1.61 -20.62
CA SER A 279 -11.28 1.81 -20.19
C SER A 279 -12.26 2.16 -21.31
N ASP A 280 -11.77 2.47 -22.51
CA ASP A 280 -12.62 2.98 -23.60
C ASP A 280 -12.85 1.93 -24.70
N ALA A 281 -12.27 0.73 -24.58
CA ALA A 281 -12.45 -0.36 -25.54
C ALA A 281 -13.82 -1.08 -25.47
N GLU A 282 -14.63 -0.84 -24.44
CA GLU A 282 -15.97 -1.45 -24.31
C GLU A 282 -17.10 -0.63 -24.98
N SER A 283 -16.86 0.57 -25.52
CA SER A 283 -17.92 1.37 -26.17
C SER A 283 -17.96 1.34 -27.70
N CYS A 284 -17.08 0.57 -28.35
CA CYS A 284 -17.07 0.43 -29.82
C CYS A 284 -17.36 -1.01 -30.26
N SER A 285 -18.49 -1.57 -29.81
CA SER A 285 -19.11 -2.74 -30.45
C SER A 285 -20.65 -2.71 -30.36
N MET A 286 -21.23 -1.54 -30.62
CA MET A 286 -22.61 -1.46 -31.10
C MET A 286 -22.67 -0.40 -32.20
N ASN A 287 -22.60 -0.87 -33.44
CA ASN A 287 -23.41 -0.42 -34.58
C ASN A 287 -23.16 -1.34 -35.77
#